data_AF-A0A0R2B5X1-F1
#
_entry.id   AF-A0A0R2B5X1-F1
#
_cell.length_a   1.000
_cell.length_b   1.000
_cell.length_c   1.000
_cell.angle_alpha   90.00
_cell.angle_beta   90.00
_cell.angle_gamma   90.00
#
_symmetry.space_group_name_H-M   'P 1'
#
loop_
_entity.id
_entity.type
_entity.pdbx_description
1 polymer ?
#
loop_
_entity_poly.entity_id
_entity_poly.type
_entity_poly.pdbx_seq_one_letter_code
_entity_poly.pdbx_strand_id
1 'polypeptide(L)'
;MAITLYRNKQNQGVSVARNIGIRAASGDYLTFVDADDHLAPQFLERLLQGKKRGDMSVVGIGGAGFGKGSDPFQGLITKERFVYEFWLTKHLFGSCNNKLYSRKLILRHDIFFDPSLKIMEDMFFNMLYCQYIDTIYVSEQKLYYYRRNEASVMHQKFSENNMTVIKTFHKLLALPFTEAEQKIIELHQVNSLLWLLRLLYKADDKEATKQYEEVILQELATANTRLFFKSGWQKGFSRYVTFLLYQLHPKCYKKVITTYYKFKKRR
;
A
#
# COMPACT_ATOMS: atom_id res chain seq x y z
N MET A 1 23.90 -18.24 14.35
CA MET A 1 22.95 -17.69 13.36
C MET A 1 23.68 -17.56 12.04
N ALA A 2 23.20 -18.18 10.97
CA ALA A 2 23.84 -18.07 9.65
C ALA A 2 23.15 -16.95 8.85
N ILE A 3 23.93 -15.99 8.36
CA ILE A 3 23.44 -14.99 7.40
C ILE A 3 23.88 -15.46 6.02
N THR A 4 22.92 -15.65 5.11
CA THR A 4 23.21 -15.99 3.71
C THR A 4 23.06 -14.73 2.86
N LEU A 5 24.12 -14.36 2.15
CA LEU A 5 24.15 -13.19 1.28
C LEU A 5 23.98 -13.61 -0.18
N TYR A 6 22.97 -13.05 -0.86
CA TYR A 6 22.76 -13.20 -2.30
C TYR A 6 23.15 -11.89 -3.02
N ARG A 7 24.06 -11.98 -3.98
CA ARG A 7 24.51 -10.83 -4.79
C ARG A 7 23.88 -10.90 -6.19
N ASN A 8 23.10 -9.89 -6.54
CA ASN A 8 22.55 -9.73 -7.88
C ASN A 8 23.61 -9.10 -8.80
N LYS A 9 23.69 -9.57 -10.05
CA LYS A 9 24.60 -8.99 -11.06
C LYS A 9 24.22 -7.55 -11.45
N GLN A 10 22.94 -7.21 -11.33
CA GLN A 10 22.40 -5.88 -11.61
C GLN A 10 21.24 -5.56 -10.67
N ASN A 11 20.90 -4.28 -10.52
CA ASN A 11 19.75 -3.86 -9.71
C ASN A 11 18.44 -4.26 -10.40
N GLN A 12 17.69 -5.18 -9.80
CA GLN A 12 16.40 -5.68 -10.31
C GLN A 12 15.20 -5.19 -9.49
N GLY A 13 15.42 -4.31 -8.52
CA GLY A 13 14.41 -3.79 -7.61
C GLY A 13 14.03 -4.73 -6.46
N VAL A 14 13.25 -4.19 -5.52
CA VAL A 14 12.92 -4.82 -4.24
C VAL A 14 12.10 -6.11 -4.40
N SER A 15 11.12 -6.13 -5.31
CA SER A 15 10.28 -7.31 -5.57
C SER A 15 11.11 -8.54 -5.94
N VAL A 16 12.12 -8.38 -6.80
CA VAL A 16 12.99 -9.48 -7.22
C VAL A 16 13.88 -9.93 -6.08
N ALA A 17 14.45 -8.99 -5.31
CA ALA A 17 15.26 -9.32 -4.13
C ALA A 17 14.46 -10.11 -3.08
N ARG A 18 13.23 -9.69 -2.77
CA ARG A 18 12.33 -10.40 -1.86
C ARG A 18 11.97 -11.79 -2.38
N ASN A 19 11.70 -11.93 -3.70
CA ASN A 19 11.42 -13.24 -4.30
C ASN A 19 12.61 -14.21 -4.25
N ILE A 20 13.84 -13.72 -4.45
CA ILE A 20 15.06 -14.54 -4.26
C ILE A 20 15.11 -15.02 -2.81
N GLY A 21 14.86 -14.13 -1.85
CA GLY A 21 14.79 -14.48 -0.42
C GLY A 21 13.74 -15.55 -0.11
N ILE A 22 12.52 -15.41 -0.66
CA ILE A 22 11.43 -16.40 -0.49
C ILE A 22 11.86 -17.78 -0.97
N ARG A 23 12.46 -17.87 -2.16
CA ARG A 23 12.89 -19.16 -2.76
C ARG A 23 14.04 -19.79 -1.97
N ALA A 24 14.98 -18.96 -1.51
CA ALA A 24 16.15 -19.40 -0.77
C ALA A 24 15.88 -19.79 0.68
N ALA A 25 14.84 -19.21 1.31
CA ALA A 25 14.54 -19.46 2.71
C ALA A 25 14.17 -20.93 2.97
N SER A 26 14.59 -21.46 4.12
CA SER A 26 14.27 -22.82 4.59
C SER A 26 13.35 -22.85 5.81
N GLY A 27 13.12 -21.71 6.48
CA GLY A 27 12.26 -21.64 7.66
C GLY A 27 10.77 -21.77 7.33
N ASP A 28 9.98 -22.24 8.29
CA ASP A 28 8.52 -22.44 8.12
C ASP A 28 7.75 -21.14 7.88
N TYR A 29 8.30 -20.03 8.38
CA TYR A 29 7.70 -18.70 8.33
C TYR A 29 8.65 -17.68 7.73
N LEU A 30 8.07 -16.67 7.07
CA LEU A 30 8.78 -15.56 6.47
C LEU A 30 8.30 -14.23 7.06
N THR A 31 9.22 -13.30 7.26
CA THR A 31 8.96 -11.89 7.50
C THR A 31 9.97 -11.07 6.71
N PHE A 32 9.65 -9.81 6.43
CA PHE A 32 10.47 -8.92 5.61
C PHE A 32 10.97 -7.77 6.47
N VAL A 33 12.21 -7.34 6.23
CA VAL A 33 12.84 -6.26 6.99
C VAL A 33 13.65 -5.44 5.99
N ASP A 34 13.40 -4.13 5.96
CA ASP A 34 14.18 -3.22 5.13
C ASP A 34 15.51 -2.89 5.82
N ALA A 35 16.56 -2.66 5.02
CA ALA A 35 17.94 -2.61 5.51
C ALA A 35 18.25 -1.40 6.41
N ASP A 36 17.41 -0.36 6.36
CA ASP A 36 17.55 0.86 7.14
C ASP A 36 16.63 0.91 8.38
N ASP A 37 15.82 -0.11 8.61
CA ASP A 37 14.85 -0.15 9.72
C ASP A 37 15.39 -0.81 11.00
N HIS A 38 14.65 -0.62 12.09
CA HIS A 38 14.99 -1.18 13.41
C HIS A 38 13.87 -2.07 13.94
N LEU A 39 14.24 -3.15 14.63
CA LEU A 39 13.31 -4.10 15.25
C LEU A 39 13.45 -4.08 16.77
N ALA A 40 12.33 -4.19 17.49
CA ALA A 40 12.37 -4.51 18.91
C ALA A 40 12.91 -5.93 19.14
N PRO A 41 13.62 -6.21 20.25
CA PRO A 41 14.13 -7.55 20.54
C PRO A 41 13.07 -8.65 20.52
N GLN A 42 11.82 -8.33 20.91
CA GLN A 42 10.71 -9.28 20.97
C GLN A 42 9.94 -9.42 19.64
N PHE A 43 10.36 -8.74 18.56
CA PHE A 43 9.63 -8.70 17.28
C PHE A 43 9.27 -10.10 16.75
N LEU A 44 10.27 -10.98 16.60
CA LEU A 44 10.06 -12.33 16.08
C LEU A 44 9.27 -13.20 17.08
N GLU A 45 9.57 -13.09 18.37
CA GLU A 45 8.87 -13.84 19.42
C GLU A 45 7.36 -13.54 19.41
N ARG A 46 6.99 -12.26 19.32
CA ARG A 46 5.59 -11.83 19.29
C ARG A 46 4.87 -12.26 18.03
N LEU A 47 5.52 -12.17 16.87
CA LEU A 47 4.97 -12.68 15.61
C LEU A 47 4.74 -14.20 15.67
N LEU A 48 5.68 -14.96 16.22
CA LEU A 48 5.54 -16.41 16.39
C LEU A 48 4.41 -16.78 17.37
N GLN A 49 4.28 -16.05 18.48
CA GLN A 49 3.18 -16.23 19.43
C GLN A 49 1.82 -15.95 18.77
N GLY A 50 1.72 -14.87 17.99
CA GLY A 50 0.49 -14.55 17.26
C GLY A 50 0.15 -15.57 16.18
N LYS A 51 1.15 -16.15 15.51
CA LYS A 51 0.98 -17.17 14.48
C LYS A 51 0.42 -18.50 15.01
N LYS A 52 0.55 -18.75 16.32
CA LYS A 52 -0.14 -19.86 17.01
C LYS A 52 -1.64 -19.62 17.20
N ARG A 53 -2.10 -18.37 17.04
CA ARG A 53 -3.49 -17.94 17.27
C ARG A 53 -4.27 -17.67 15.99
N GLY A 54 -3.57 -17.38 14.88
CA GLY A 54 -4.19 -17.15 13.58
C GLY A 54 -3.27 -17.54 12.41
N ASP A 55 -3.81 -17.55 11.21
CA ASP A 55 -3.10 -17.94 9.99
C ASP A 55 -1.98 -16.96 9.60
N MET A 56 -2.13 -15.71 10.00
CA MET A 56 -1.11 -14.66 9.91
C MET A 56 -0.97 -13.94 11.25
N SER A 57 0.22 -13.43 11.54
CA SER A 57 0.45 -12.53 12.68
C SER A 57 0.92 -11.16 12.20
N VAL A 58 0.44 -10.11 12.87
CA VAL A 58 0.78 -8.72 12.61
C VAL A 58 1.16 -8.04 13.92
N VAL A 59 2.23 -7.26 13.92
CA VAL A 59 2.64 -6.39 15.04
C VAL A 59 2.54 -4.92 14.65
N GLY A 60 2.44 -4.03 15.63
CA GLY A 60 2.40 -2.59 15.39
C GLY A 60 3.71 -2.04 14.81
N ILE A 61 3.60 -0.91 14.13
CA ILE A 61 4.74 -0.15 13.59
C ILE A 61 4.91 1.15 14.39
N GLY A 62 6.15 1.48 14.75
CA GLY A 62 6.56 2.74 15.38
C GLY A 62 7.47 3.61 14.48
N GLY A 63 7.73 4.86 14.90
CA GLY A 63 8.65 5.78 14.23
C GLY A 63 8.12 7.23 14.08
N ALA A 64 8.95 8.13 13.58
CA ALA A 64 8.57 9.53 13.35
C ALA A 64 7.58 9.67 12.17
N GLY A 65 6.38 10.18 12.42
CA GLY A 65 5.32 10.34 11.41
C GLY A 65 4.17 9.33 11.51
N PHE A 66 4.26 8.37 12.43
CA PHE A 66 3.12 7.58 12.85
C PHE A 66 2.27 8.44 13.79
N GLY A 67 1.10 8.86 13.30
CA GLY A 67 0.19 9.73 14.05
C GLY A 67 -0.31 9.09 15.34
N LYS A 68 -0.93 9.90 16.20
CA LYS A 68 -1.85 9.46 17.27
C LYS A 68 -3.10 8.82 16.65
N GLY A 69 -2.94 7.81 15.79
CA GLY A 69 -4.05 6.98 15.32
C GLY A 69 -4.58 6.18 16.49
N SER A 70 -5.90 5.94 16.51
CA SER A 70 -6.61 5.16 17.53
C SER A 70 -5.82 3.94 17.98
N ASP A 71 -5.83 3.69 19.29
CA ASP A 71 -5.05 2.61 19.88
C ASP A 71 -5.28 1.31 19.11
N PRO A 72 -4.20 0.61 18.71
CA PRO A 72 -4.35 -0.61 17.94
C PRO A 72 -5.17 -1.61 18.75
N PHE A 73 -6.26 -2.11 18.16
CA PHE A 73 -6.98 -3.22 18.78
C PHE A 73 -6.07 -4.45 18.78
N GLN A 74 -6.07 -5.18 19.89
CA GLN A 74 -5.41 -6.47 19.99
C GLN A 74 -6.45 -7.58 19.81
N GLY A 75 -6.10 -8.63 19.05
CA GLY A 75 -6.91 -9.84 19.02
C GLY A 75 -6.87 -10.59 17.70
N LEU A 76 -7.65 -11.67 17.67
CA LEU A 76 -7.93 -12.43 16.46
C LEU A 76 -9.02 -11.71 15.66
N ILE A 77 -8.78 -11.50 14.38
CA ILE A 77 -9.74 -10.93 13.45
C ILE A 77 -9.91 -11.84 12.23
N THR A 78 -11.04 -11.70 11.56
CA THR A 78 -11.31 -12.38 10.30
C THR A 78 -10.61 -11.70 9.13
N LYS A 79 -10.50 -12.40 7.99
CA LYS A 79 -10.06 -11.85 6.71
C LYS A 79 -10.83 -10.58 6.33
N GLU A 80 -12.15 -10.57 6.48
CA GLU A 80 -12.99 -9.44 6.08
C GLU A 80 -12.66 -8.19 6.90
N ARG A 81 -12.50 -8.36 8.23
CA ARG A 81 -12.06 -7.25 9.09
C ARG A 81 -10.64 -6.83 8.77
N PHE A 82 -9.74 -7.76 8.45
CA PHE A 82 -8.39 -7.42 8.02
C PHE A 82 -8.41 -6.53 6.76
N VAL A 83 -9.16 -6.89 5.73
CA VAL A 83 -9.31 -6.08 4.50
C VAL A 83 -9.89 -4.71 4.84
N TYR A 84 -10.95 -4.64 5.64
CA TYR A 84 -11.54 -3.37 6.08
C TYR A 84 -10.50 -2.45 6.76
N GLU A 85 -9.80 -2.95 7.78
CA GLU A 85 -8.84 -2.19 8.57
C GLU A 85 -7.59 -1.80 7.76
N PHE A 86 -7.14 -2.70 6.89
CA PHE A 86 -6.01 -2.49 6.00
C PHE A 86 -6.23 -1.28 5.08
N TRP A 87 -7.41 -1.19 4.48
CA TRP A 87 -7.74 -0.11 3.54
C TRP A 87 -8.22 1.16 4.26
N LEU A 88 -9.08 1.03 5.29
CA LEU A 88 -9.85 2.17 5.75
C LEU A 88 -9.24 2.93 6.92
N THR A 89 -8.62 2.23 7.86
CA THR A 89 -8.23 2.81 9.16
C THR A 89 -6.73 3.06 9.26
N LYS A 90 -5.94 2.53 8.32
CA LYS A 90 -4.47 2.54 8.31
C LYS A 90 -3.84 1.81 9.50
N HIS A 91 -4.62 1.11 10.34
CA HIS A 91 -4.12 0.39 11.50
C HIS A 91 -3.21 -0.78 11.12
N LEU A 92 -3.50 -1.45 10.01
CA LEU A 92 -2.80 -2.68 9.59
C LEU A 92 -1.76 -2.47 8.49
N PHE A 93 -1.36 -1.20 8.26
CA PHE A 93 -0.35 -0.66 7.34
C PHE A 93 0.05 -1.54 6.13
N GLY A 94 0.02 -0.96 4.93
CA GLY A 94 0.20 -1.69 3.67
C GLY A 94 1.52 -2.44 3.44
N SER A 95 2.50 -2.29 4.33
CA SER A 95 3.82 -2.92 4.26
C SER A 95 3.77 -4.42 4.60
N CYS A 96 4.75 -5.18 4.11
CA CYS A 96 4.96 -6.57 4.51
C CYS A 96 5.83 -6.73 5.76
N ASN A 97 6.45 -5.66 6.26
CA ASN A 97 7.57 -5.77 7.19
C ASN A 97 7.17 -6.05 8.65
N ASN A 98 5.90 -5.85 8.98
CA ASN A 98 5.36 -6.05 10.34
C ASN A 98 4.52 -7.33 10.47
N LYS A 99 4.71 -8.29 9.56
CA LYS A 99 3.85 -9.46 9.39
C LYS A 99 4.67 -10.74 9.32
N LEU A 100 4.05 -11.85 9.74
CA LEU A 100 4.62 -13.19 9.63
C LEU A 100 3.74 -14.08 8.76
N TYR A 101 4.34 -14.56 7.67
CA TYR A 101 3.69 -15.33 6.62
C TYR A 101 4.09 -16.82 6.68
N SER A 102 3.17 -17.71 6.35
CA SER A 102 3.46 -19.14 6.15
C SER A 102 4.21 -19.32 4.82
N ARG A 103 5.45 -19.83 4.88
CA ARG A 103 6.22 -20.16 3.67
C ARG A 103 5.52 -21.23 2.84
N LYS A 104 4.92 -22.23 3.51
CA LYS A 104 4.17 -23.30 2.86
C LYS A 104 3.00 -22.76 2.03
N LEU A 105 2.24 -21.81 2.57
CA LEU A 105 1.14 -21.18 1.82
C LEU A 105 1.66 -20.36 0.64
N ILE A 106 2.72 -19.57 0.86
CA ILE A 106 3.36 -18.78 -0.20
C ILE A 106 3.74 -19.65 -1.40
N LEU A 107 4.45 -20.75 -1.16
CA LEU A 107 4.91 -21.63 -2.23
C LEU A 107 3.76 -22.43 -2.87
N ARG A 108 2.77 -22.85 -2.08
CA ARG A 108 1.63 -23.63 -2.58
C ARG A 108 0.76 -22.83 -3.55
N HIS A 109 0.63 -21.52 -3.33
CA HIS A 109 -0.26 -20.65 -4.08
C HIS A 109 0.47 -19.63 -4.96
N ASP A 110 1.77 -19.83 -5.19
CA ASP A 110 2.63 -18.98 -6.03
C ASP A 110 2.56 -17.47 -5.66
N ILE A 111 2.59 -17.19 -4.36
CA ILE A 111 2.44 -15.84 -3.82
C ILE A 111 3.79 -15.13 -3.81
N PHE A 112 4.14 -14.50 -4.94
CA PHE A 112 5.38 -13.74 -5.09
C PHE A 112 5.12 -12.25 -5.35
N PHE A 113 6.11 -11.41 -5.05
CA PHE A 113 6.05 -10.00 -5.41
C PHE A 113 6.13 -9.85 -6.93
N ASP A 114 5.21 -9.09 -7.53
CA ASP A 114 5.22 -8.82 -8.96
C ASP A 114 6.26 -7.74 -9.30
N PRO A 115 7.35 -8.04 -10.04
CA PRO A 115 8.41 -7.07 -10.35
C PRO A 115 7.95 -5.92 -11.24
N SER A 116 6.79 -6.04 -11.88
CA SER A 116 6.21 -4.99 -12.72
C SER A 116 5.44 -3.93 -11.91
N LEU A 117 5.19 -4.17 -10.63
CA LEU A 117 4.59 -3.19 -9.73
C LEU A 117 5.72 -2.44 -9.01
N LYS A 118 5.81 -1.14 -9.26
CA LYS A 118 6.84 -0.27 -8.65
C LYS A 118 6.31 0.54 -7.48
N ILE A 119 4.99 0.59 -7.34
CA ILE A 119 4.26 1.20 -6.24
C ILE A 119 3.16 0.25 -5.80
N MET A 120 2.96 0.14 -4.49
CA MET A 120 1.94 -0.72 -3.85
C MET A 120 2.17 -2.22 -4.04
N GLU A 121 3.40 -2.63 -4.34
CA GLU A 121 3.80 -4.03 -4.45
C GLU A 121 3.58 -4.80 -3.14
N ASP A 122 3.87 -4.20 -1.98
CA ASP A 122 3.63 -4.79 -0.65
C ASP A 122 2.14 -4.97 -0.37
N MET A 123 1.36 -3.99 -0.80
CA MET A 123 -0.08 -4.01 -0.65
C MET A 123 -0.68 -5.13 -1.51
N PHE A 124 -0.24 -5.25 -2.76
CA PHE A 124 -0.68 -6.33 -3.63
C PHE A 124 -0.29 -7.70 -3.06
N PHE A 125 0.94 -7.87 -2.57
CA PHE A 125 1.38 -9.10 -1.92
C PHE A 125 0.51 -9.47 -0.71
N ASN A 126 0.19 -8.49 0.16
CA ASN A 126 -0.70 -8.71 1.31
C ASN A 126 -2.12 -9.14 0.87
N MET A 127 -2.66 -8.51 -0.18
CA MET A 127 -3.99 -8.82 -0.72
C MET A 127 -4.03 -10.18 -1.43
N LEU A 128 -2.94 -10.59 -2.06
CA LEU A 128 -2.80 -11.94 -2.63
C LEU A 128 -2.71 -12.99 -1.52
N TYR A 129 -1.89 -12.74 -0.49
CA TYR A 129 -1.77 -13.64 0.66
C TYR A 129 -3.07 -13.79 1.44
N CYS A 130 -3.83 -12.71 1.64
CA CYS A 130 -5.07 -12.77 2.41
C CYS A 130 -6.19 -13.57 1.72
N GLN A 131 -6.05 -13.94 0.44
CA GLN A 131 -7.01 -14.83 -0.22
C GLN A 131 -6.99 -16.27 0.30
N TYR A 132 -5.93 -16.66 1.00
CA TYR A 132 -5.69 -18.04 1.41
C TYR A 132 -5.65 -18.23 2.94
N ILE A 133 -6.20 -17.27 3.68
CA ILE A 133 -6.28 -17.28 5.13
C ILE A 133 -7.64 -16.78 5.58
N ASP A 134 -8.08 -17.22 6.77
CA ASP A 134 -9.33 -16.79 7.35
C ASP A 134 -9.11 -15.90 8.58
N THR A 135 -7.98 -16.08 9.27
CA THR A 135 -7.72 -15.44 10.56
C THR A 135 -6.38 -14.74 10.65
N ILE A 136 -6.37 -13.57 11.29
CA ILE A 136 -5.18 -12.76 11.51
C ILE A 136 -5.11 -12.39 12.99
N TYR A 137 -3.99 -12.66 13.64
CA TYR A 137 -3.74 -12.16 14.99
C TYR A 137 -2.99 -10.82 14.94
N VAL A 138 -3.61 -9.78 15.49
CA VAL A 138 -3.05 -8.43 15.59
C VAL A 138 -2.57 -8.17 17.02
N SER A 139 -1.30 -7.80 17.16
CA SER A 139 -0.73 -7.31 18.41
C SER A 139 -0.73 -5.78 18.44
N GLU A 140 -1.06 -5.22 19.59
CA GLU A 140 -0.97 -3.78 19.85
C GLU A 140 0.48 -3.28 20.01
N GLN A 141 1.43 -4.18 20.24
CA GLN A 141 2.83 -3.84 20.50
C GLN A 141 3.49 -3.32 19.23
N LYS A 142 4.05 -2.11 19.30
CA LYS A 142 4.88 -1.53 18.23
C LYS A 142 6.27 -2.13 18.30
N LEU A 143 6.63 -2.97 17.33
CA LEU A 143 7.86 -3.77 17.36
C LEU A 143 8.69 -3.66 16.09
N TYR A 144 8.15 -3.03 15.04
CA TYR A 144 8.86 -2.67 13.83
C TYR A 144 8.98 -1.15 13.74
N TYR A 145 10.16 -0.59 13.54
CA TYR A 145 10.38 0.86 13.56
C TYR A 145 11.01 1.32 12.25
N TYR A 146 10.28 2.17 11.52
CA TYR A 146 10.84 2.79 10.33
C TYR A 146 11.84 3.86 10.69
N ARG A 147 13.02 3.82 10.06
CA ARG A 147 13.99 4.90 10.19
C ARG A 147 13.68 5.99 9.17
N ARG A 148 13.39 7.19 9.68
CA ARG A 148 13.15 8.35 8.81
C ARG A 148 14.48 8.96 8.40
N ASN A 149 14.93 8.68 7.18
CA ASN A 149 16.01 9.45 6.56
C ASN A 149 15.44 10.79 6.07
N GLU A 150 16.09 11.92 6.36
CA GLU A 150 15.65 13.24 5.85
C GLU A 150 15.75 13.33 4.31
N ALA A 151 16.62 12.52 3.70
CA ALA A 151 16.71 12.29 2.27
C ALA A 151 15.63 11.33 1.72
N SER A 152 14.71 10.85 2.57
CA SER A 152 13.64 9.94 2.20
C SER A 152 12.78 10.55 1.09
N VAL A 153 12.61 9.74 0.05
CA VAL A 153 11.79 9.77 -1.17
C VAL A 153 10.41 10.47 -1.06
N MET A 154 9.95 10.88 0.11
CA MET A 154 8.70 11.61 0.37
C MET A 154 8.63 13.05 -0.20
N HIS A 155 9.66 13.51 -0.92
CA HIS A 155 9.61 14.71 -1.77
C HIS A 155 9.32 14.41 -3.25
N GLN A 156 8.81 13.22 -3.58
CA GLN A 156 8.66 12.74 -4.96
C GLN A 156 8.01 13.76 -5.91
N LYS A 157 8.77 14.15 -6.93
CA LYS A 157 8.26 14.56 -8.23
C LYS A 157 7.54 13.36 -8.85
N PHE A 158 6.56 13.61 -9.71
CA PHE A 158 5.94 12.56 -10.52
C PHE A 158 7.01 11.77 -11.28
N SER A 159 6.81 10.46 -11.41
CA SER A 159 7.65 9.54 -12.18
C SER A 159 6.78 8.51 -12.88
N GLU A 160 7.28 7.90 -13.95
CA GLU A 160 6.57 6.83 -14.66
C GLU A 160 6.23 5.63 -13.75
N ASN A 161 7.06 5.35 -12.75
CA ASN A 161 6.77 4.31 -11.75
C ASN A 161 5.41 4.53 -11.05
N ASN A 162 4.97 5.79 -10.91
CA ASN A 162 3.66 6.10 -10.33
C ASN A 162 2.50 5.50 -11.14
N MET A 163 2.65 5.36 -12.46
CA MET A 163 1.62 4.79 -13.32
C MET A 163 1.35 3.32 -13.05
N THR A 164 2.30 2.60 -12.43
CA THR A 164 2.08 1.18 -12.05
C THR A 164 0.95 0.98 -11.04
N VAL A 165 0.51 2.04 -10.35
CA VAL A 165 -0.68 2.01 -9.47
C VAL A 165 -1.94 1.57 -10.21
N ILE A 166 -2.13 2.00 -11.46
CA ILE A 166 -3.28 1.58 -12.28
C ILE A 166 -3.26 0.06 -12.45
N LYS A 167 -2.11 -0.47 -12.87
CA LYS A 167 -1.87 -1.91 -13.01
C LYS A 167 -2.10 -2.68 -11.71
N THR A 168 -1.68 -2.11 -10.57
CA THR A 168 -1.93 -2.71 -9.25
C THR A 168 -3.43 -2.85 -9.00
N PHE A 169 -4.24 -1.82 -9.26
CA PHE A 169 -5.69 -1.89 -9.07
C PHE A 169 -6.39 -2.84 -10.04
N HIS A 170 -5.98 -2.90 -11.30
CA HIS A 170 -6.51 -3.91 -12.24
C HIS A 170 -6.29 -5.33 -11.72
N LYS A 171 -5.09 -5.61 -11.19
CA LYS A 171 -4.79 -6.91 -10.58
C LYS A 171 -5.57 -7.16 -9.30
N LEU A 172 -5.72 -6.15 -8.43
CA LEU A 172 -6.49 -6.28 -7.18
C LEU A 172 -7.97 -6.57 -7.44
N LEU A 173 -8.58 -5.88 -8.42
CA LEU A 173 -9.98 -6.07 -8.78
C LEU A 173 -10.25 -7.40 -9.50
N ALA A 174 -9.20 -8.06 -10.00
CA ALA A 174 -9.29 -9.40 -10.55
C ALA A 174 -9.22 -10.52 -9.48
N LEU A 175 -8.91 -10.19 -8.22
CA LEU A 175 -8.90 -11.16 -7.12
C LEU A 175 -10.33 -11.47 -6.64
N PRO A 176 -10.58 -12.68 -6.10
CA PRO A 176 -11.93 -13.13 -5.71
C PRO A 176 -12.38 -12.54 -4.37
N PHE A 177 -12.47 -11.23 -4.29
CA PHE A 177 -13.00 -10.50 -3.14
C PHE A 177 -14.53 -10.57 -3.10
N THR A 178 -15.11 -10.53 -1.90
CA THR A 178 -16.56 -10.34 -1.72
C THR A 178 -17.01 -8.99 -2.26
N GLU A 179 -18.30 -8.82 -2.55
CA GLU A 179 -18.84 -7.55 -3.05
C GLU A 179 -18.53 -6.36 -2.10
N ALA A 180 -18.56 -6.61 -0.79
CA ALA A 180 -18.24 -5.60 0.22
C ALA A 180 -16.76 -5.18 0.16
N GLU A 181 -15.85 -6.14 0.04
CA GLU A 181 -14.41 -5.88 -0.09
C GLU A 181 -14.08 -5.20 -1.43
N GLN A 182 -14.71 -5.63 -2.53
CA GLN A 182 -14.54 -5.01 -3.84
C GLN A 182 -14.90 -3.52 -3.81
N LYS A 183 -16.03 -3.13 -3.20
CA LYS A 183 -16.42 -1.72 -3.05
C LYS A 183 -15.38 -0.91 -2.29
N ILE A 184 -14.73 -1.49 -1.28
CA ILE A 184 -13.63 -0.83 -0.55
C ILE A 184 -12.45 -0.60 -1.50
N ILE A 185 -12.05 -1.62 -2.25
CA ILE A 185 -10.92 -1.54 -3.20
C ILE A 185 -11.21 -0.53 -4.32
N GLU A 186 -12.42 -0.52 -4.90
CA GLU A 186 -12.86 0.44 -5.91
C GLU A 186 -12.83 1.88 -5.38
N LEU A 187 -13.29 2.11 -4.15
CA LEU A 187 -13.17 3.43 -3.51
C LEU A 187 -11.70 3.86 -3.39
N HIS A 188 -10.80 2.93 -3.09
CA HIS A 188 -9.37 3.19 -3.00
C HIS A 188 -8.70 3.37 -4.38
N GLN A 189 -9.22 2.73 -5.42
CA GLN A 189 -8.81 2.96 -6.81
C GLN A 189 -9.07 4.41 -7.20
N VAL A 190 -10.30 4.90 -7.01
CA VAL A 190 -10.67 6.30 -7.33
C VAL A 190 -9.78 7.28 -6.56
N ASN A 191 -9.55 7.04 -5.26
CA ASN A 191 -8.66 7.88 -4.45
C ASN A 191 -7.22 7.92 -4.99
N SER A 192 -6.73 6.80 -5.49
CA SER A 192 -5.37 6.67 -6.01
C SER A 192 -5.23 7.32 -7.38
N LEU A 193 -6.23 7.21 -8.25
CA LEU A 193 -6.27 7.92 -9.52
C LEU A 193 -6.31 9.45 -9.34
N LEU A 194 -7.13 9.95 -8.41
CA LEU A 194 -7.14 11.38 -8.05
C LEU A 194 -5.82 11.83 -7.40
N TRP A 195 -5.13 10.94 -6.69
CA TRP A 195 -3.78 11.21 -6.20
C TRP A 195 -2.77 11.30 -7.34
N LEU A 196 -2.82 10.40 -8.32
CA LEU A 196 -1.95 10.45 -9.51
C LEU A 196 -2.14 11.76 -10.30
N LEU A 197 -3.38 12.18 -10.56
CA LEU A 197 -3.64 13.48 -11.22
C LEU A 197 -3.02 14.65 -10.45
N ARG A 198 -3.19 14.69 -9.13
CA ARG A 198 -2.61 15.75 -8.29
C ARG A 198 -1.09 15.72 -8.31
N LEU A 199 -0.50 14.53 -8.29
CA LEU A 199 0.96 14.36 -8.36
C LEU A 199 1.50 14.84 -9.71
N LEU A 200 0.82 14.48 -10.80
CA LEU A 200 1.13 14.90 -12.16
C LEU A 200 1.09 16.44 -12.29
N TYR A 201 0.00 17.07 -11.85
CA TYR A 201 -0.13 18.54 -11.90
C TYR A 201 0.83 19.27 -10.97
N LYS A 202 1.17 18.68 -9.81
CA LYS A 202 2.17 19.24 -8.89
C LYS A 202 3.57 19.26 -9.51
N ALA A 203 3.89 18.28 -10.35
CA ALA A 203 5.18 18.20 -11.03
C ALA A 203 5.42 19.39 -11.97
N ASP A 204 4.35 19.96 -12.54
CA ASP A 204 4.39 21.07 -13.51
C ASP A 204 5.23 20.71 -14.76
N ASP A 205 5.23 19.43 -15.11
CA ASP A 205 5.91 18.88 -16.29
C ASP A 205 4.90 18.72 -17.44
N LYS A 206 5.10 19.51 -18.50
CA LYS A 206 4.19 19.54 -19.66
C LYS A 206 4.23 18.24 -20.46
N GLU A 207 5.39 17.60 -20.58
CA GLU A 207 5.53 16.39 -21.39
C GLU A 207 4.89 15.21 -20.66
N ALA A 208 5.20 15.04 -19.37
CA ALA A 208 4.53 14.04 -18.55
C ALA A 208 3.01 14.26 -18.50
N THR A 209 2.56 15.52 -18.40
CA THR A 209 1.12 15.83 -18.42
C THR A 209 0.49 15.39 -19.73
N LYS A 210 1.10 15.73 -20.87
CA LYS A 210 0.61 15.33 -22.20
C LYS A 210 0.54 13.81 -22.35
N GLN A 211 1.52 13.10 -21.81
CA GLN A 211 1.63 11.65 -21.94
C GLN A 211 0.64 10.88 -21.04
N TYR A 212 0.45 11.31 -19.79
CA TYR A 212 -0.22 10.48 -18.78
C TYR A 212 -1.59 11.01 -18.32
N GLU A 213 -1.93 12.28 -18.57
CA GLU A 213 -3.20 12.85 -18.09
C GLU A 213 -4.41 12.12 -18.66
N GLU A 214 -4.42 11.87 -19.97
CA GLU A 214 -5.55 11.20 -20.63
C GLU A 214 -5.73 9.76 -20.14
N VAL A 215 -4.63 9.02 -19.94
CA VAL A 215 -4.67 7.66 -19.39
C VAL A 215 -5.35 7.64 -18.02
N ILE A 216 -4.97 8.55 -17.12
CA ILE A 216 -5.57 8.59 -15.78
C ILE A 216 -7.04 9.00 -15.84
N LEU A 217 -7.41 9.90 -16.76
CA LEU A 217 -8.79 10.34 -16.95
C LEU A 217 -9.68 9.23 -17.51
N GLN A 218 -9.17 8.42 -18.44
CA GLN A 218 -9.88 7.25 -18.96
C GLN A 218 -10.15 6.22 -17.85
N GLU A 219 -9.15 5.93 -17.02
CA GLU A 219 -9.32 5.05 -15.85
C GLU A 219 -10.34 5.59 -14.84
N LEU A 220 -10.37 6.91 -14.62
CA LEU A 220 -11.37 7.55 -13.75
C LEU A 220 -12.78 7.47 -14.34
N ALA A 221 -12.93 7.55 -15.66
CA ALA A 221 -14.21 7.47 -16.34
C ALA A 221 -14.82 6.05 -16.24
N THR A 222 -13.99 5.01 -16.18
CA THR A 222 -14.43 3.61 -16.04
C THR A 222 -14.54 3.16 -14.59
N ALA A 223 -13.90 3.84 -13.64
CA ALA A 223 -13.95 3.49 -12.22
C ALA A 223 -15.36 3.73 -11.61
N ASN A 224 -15.68 2.98 -10.56
CA ASN A 224 -16.95 3.12 -9.83
C ASN A 224 -16.98 4.39 -8.94
N THR A 225 -17.12 5.54 -9.58
CA THR A 225 -17.11 6.85 -8.92
C THR A 225 -18.34 7.11 -8.05
N ARG A 226 -19.43 6.36 -8.24
CA ARG A 226 -20.66 6.44 -7.41
C ARG A 226 -20.39 6.16 -5.93
N LEU A 227 -19.47 5.24 -5.63
CA LEU A 227 -19.05 4.95 -4.26
C LEU A 227 -18.41 6.16 -3.59
N PHE A 228 -17.71 6.99 -4.37
CA PHE A 228 -17.07 8.18 -3.86
C PHE A 228 -18.09 9.25 -3.42
N PHE A 229 -19.24 9.36 -4.11
CA PHE A 229 -20.35 10.22 -3.66
C PHE A 229 -20.94 9.77 -2.32
N LYS A 230 -21.01 8.46 -2.08
CA LYS A 230 -21.58 7.91 -0.83
C LYS A 230 -20.61 7.96 0.35
N SER A 231 -19.34 7.65 0.11
CA SER A 231 -18.36 7.36 1.19
C SER A 231 -17.08 8.18 1.11
N GLY A 232 -16.86 8.96 0.04
CA GLY A 232 -15.64 9.74 -0.16
C GLY A 232 -15.48 10.90 0.84
N TRP A 233 -16.58 11.49 1.31
CA TRP A 233 -16.54 12.59 2.30
C TRP A 233 -15.90 12.16 3.63
N GLN A 234 -16.07 10.89 4.02
CA GLN A 234 -15.50 10.30 5.23
C GLN A 234 -13.96 10.22 5.17
N LYS A 235 -13.36 10.35 3.99
CA LYS A 235 -11.90 10.40 3.79
C LYS A 235 -11.33 11.81 3.82
N GLY A 236 -12.18 12.83 4.00
CA GLY A 236 -11.82 14.23 4.18
C GLY A 236 -12.57 15.16 3.24
N PHE A 237 -13.21 16.18 3.82
CA PHE A 237 -14.03 17.16 3.11
C PHE A 237 -13.32 17.81 1.91
N SER A 238 -12.06 18.22 2.07
CA SER A 238 -11.29 18.85 0.99
C SER A 238 -11.07 17.92 -0.21
N ARG A 239 -10.84 16.63 0.03
CA ARG A 239 -10.69 15.62 -1.04
C ARG A 239 -12.01 15.40 -1.77
N TYR A 240 -13.11 15.40 -1.02
CA TYR A 240 -14.44 15.26 -1.57
C TYR A 240 -14.82 16.43 -2.49
N VAL A 241 -14.65 17.67 -2.02
CA VAL A 241 -14.87 18.88 -2.84
C VAL A 241 -13.98 18.88 -4.09
N THR A 242 -12.72 18.47 -3.94
CA THR A 242 -11.77 18.38 -5.05
C THR A 242 -12.24 17.37 -6.12
N PHE A 243 -12.78 16.22 -5.71
CA PHE A 243 -13.39 15.25 -6.62
C PHE A 243 -14.66 15.79 -7.30
N LEU A 244 -15.55 16.45 -6.56
CA LEU A 244 -16.74 17.07 -7.14
C LEU A 244 -16.38 18.12 -8.19
N LEU A 245 -15.36 18.94 -7.92
CA LEU A 245 -14.84 19.92 -8.89
C LEU A 245 -14.31 19.23 -10.16
N TYR A 246 -13.64 18.08 -10.02
CA TYR A 246 -13.23 17.27 -11.16
C TYR A 246 -14.43 16.79 -11.97
N GLN A 247 -15.45 16.22 -11.32
CA GLN A 247 -16.65 15.70 -12.00
C GLN A 247 -17.44 16.80 -12.73
N LEU A 248 -17.60 17.96 -12.12
CA LEU A 248 -18.37 19.07 -12.69
C LEU A 248 -17.60 19.81 -13.80
N HIS A 249 -16.30 20.03 -13.61
CA HIS A 249 -15.52 20.83 -14.55
C HIS A 249 -14.01 20.50 -14.52
N PRO A 250 -13.55 19.45 -15.25
CA PRO A 250 -12.16 18.97 -15.22
C PRO A 250 -11.10 20.05 -15.51
N LYS A 251 -11.39 20.99 -16.43
CA LYS A 251 -10.48 22.12 -16.73
C LYS A 251 -10.31 23.07 -15.53
N CYS A 252 -11.37 23.27 -14.74
CA CYS A 252 -11.33 24.12 -13.54
C CYS A 252 -10.58 23.39 -12.42
N TYR A 253 -10.82 22.09 -12.26
CA TYR A 253 -10.03 21.24 -11.38
C TYR A 253 -8.54 21.38 -11.64
N LYS A 254 -8.09 21.18 -12.89
CA LYS A 254 -6.68 21.32 -13.27
C LYS A 254 -6.14 22.70 -12.91
N LYS A 255 -6.88 23.77 -13.22
CA LYS A 255 -6.49 25.15 -12.91
C LYS A 255 -6.35 25.40 -11.40
N VAL A 256 -7.31 24.94 -10.60
CA VAL A 256 -7.31 25.07 -9.13
C VAL A 256 -6.12 24.32 -8.53
N ILE A 257 -5.92 23.06 -8.88
CA ILE A 257 -4.84 22.23 -8.34
C ILE A 257 -3.46 22.77 -8.72
N THR A 258 -3.28 23.15 -9.98
CA THR A 258 -2.00 23.74 -10.46
C THR A 258 -1.72 25.06 -9.74
N THR A 259 -2.72 25.92 -9.58
CA THR A 259 -2.60 27.20 -8.87
C THR A 259 -2.25 27.01 -7.40
N TYR A 260 -2.93 26.08 -6.71
CA TYR A 260 -2.66 25.74 -5.31
C TYR A 260 -1.19 25.34 -5.09
N TYR A 261 -0.64 24.46 -5.93
CA TYR A 261 0.75 24.03 -5.79
C TYR A 261 1.77 25.12 -6.16
N LYS A 262 1.43 26.03 -7.09
CA LYS A 262 2.26 27.22 -7.37
C LYS A 262 2.36 28.13 -6.15
N PHE A 263 1.26 28.38 -5.44
CA PHE A 263 1.28 29.16 -4.20
C PHE A 263 2.07 28.46 -3.07
N LYS A 264 1.92 27.14 -2.93
CA LYS A 264 2.62 26.38 -1.89
C LYS A 264 4.13 26.33 -2.08
N LYS A 265 4.64 26.33 -3.32
CA LYS A 265 6.08 26.39 -3.63
C LYS A 265 6.73 27.75 -3.28
N ARG A 266 5.94 28.81 -3.10
CA ARG A 266 6.42 30.18 -2.80
C ARG A 266 6.52 30.50 -1.31
N ARG A 267 6.11 29.58 -0.43
CA ARG A 267 6.26 29.65 1.03
C ARG A 267 7.34 28.67 1.45
#